data_AF-A0A4U0WIV2-F1
#
_entry.id   AF-A0A4U0WIV2-F1
#
_cell.length_a   1.000
_cell.length_b   1.000
_cell.length_c   1.000
_cell.angle_alpha   90.00
_cell.angle_beta   90.00
_cell.angle_gamma   90.00
#
_symmetry.space_group_name_H-M   'P 1'
#
loop_
_entity.id
_entity.type
_entity.pdbx_description
1 polymer ?
#
loop_
_entity_poly.entity_id
_entity_poly.type
_entity_poly.pdbx_seq_one_letter_code
_entity_poly.pdbx_strand_id
1 'polypeptide(L)'
;MAARKTWLASQLTPRKLLFYTIFHLFHIFLFIFGWYKQASTGSLAALNSLHFSVWFSRGAGLVLSVDILLILLPMCRNLLRIIRPRIRWLPLDESQWFHRQVAYSLLLWTTVHVSAHYVNFFNVERSLVRAEAAVQIHYTQAGGITGHVMLLCMLLMFTTAHAKIRQQSYETFWYTHHLFIPFLLAMYTHATGCFVRDSVAPYSPFAGQGFWGHCLG
;
A
#
# COMPACT_ATOMS: atom_id res chain seq x y z
N MET A 1 -44.38 14.76 3.91
CA MET A 1 -43.58 13.51 3.99
C MET A 1 -42.31 13.71 3.17
N ALA A 2 -41.15 13.89 3.80
CA ALA A 2 -39.89 14.02 3.05
C ALA A 2 -39.55 12.67 2.40
N ALA A 3 -39.42 12.64 1.07
CA ALA A 3 -39.04 11.43 0.35
C ALA A 3 -37.70 10.91 0.91
N ARG A 4 -37.71 9.68 1.43
CA ARG A 4 -36.51 9.01 1.94
C ARG A 4 -35.51 8.89 0.79
N LYS A 5 -34.45 9.70 0.80
CA LYS A 5 -33.38 9.60 -0.20
C LYS A 5 -32.88 8.14 -0.23
N THR A 6 -32.79 7.58 -1.43
CA THR A 6 -32.20 6.27 -1.64
C THR A 6 -30.73 6.29 -1.20
N TRP A 7 -30.20 5.14 -0.78
CA TRP A 7 -28.80 5.04 -0.37
C TRP A 7 -27.84 5.53 -1.47
N LEU A 8 -28.13 5.26 -2.75
CA LEU A 8 -27.36 5.81 -3.87
C LEU A 8 -27.38 7.34 -3.91
N ALA A 9 -28.55 7.96 -3.72
CA ALA A 9 -28.67 9.42 -3.73
C ALA A 9 -27.89 10.08 -2.57
N SER A 10 -27.65 9.39 -1.46
CA SER A 10 -26.83 9.90 -0.36
C SER A 10 -25.32 9.76 -0.60
N GLN A 11 -24.90 8.90 -1.54
CA GLN A 11 -23.51 8.76 -1.96
C GLN A 11 -23.13 9.73 -3.08
N LEU A 12 -24.07 10.04 -3.98
CA LEU A 12 -23.87 10.94 -5.13
C LEU A 12 -23.96 12.45 -4.80
N THR A 13 -23.71 12.84 -3.54
CA THR A 13 -23.67 14.27 -3.21
C THR A 13 -22.44 14.93 -3.84
N PRO A 14 -22.53 16.17 -4.36
CA PRO A 14 -21.42 16.83 -5.05
C PRO A 14 -20.12 16.87 -4.24
N ARG A 15 -20.24 17.08 -2.92
CA ARG A 15 -19.11 17.07 -1.98
C ARG A 15 -18.41 15.70 -1.92
N LYS A 16 -19.15 14.60 -1.88
CA LYS A 16 -18.58 13.25 -1.86
C LYS A 16 -17.95 12.90 -3.19
N LEU A 17 -18.63 13.21 -4.30
CA LEU A 17 -18.10 13.01 -5.64
C LEU A 17 -16.78 13.75 -5.82
N LEU A 18 -16.73 15.05 -5.49
CA LEU A 18 -15.51 15.84 -5.56
C LEU A 18 -14.39 15.22 -4.71
N PHE A 19 -14.68 14.85 -3.46
CA PHE A 19 -13.69 14.25 -2.58
C PHE A 19 -13.15 12.93 -3.13
N TYR A 20 -14.01 12.02 -3.60
CA TYR A 20 -13.54 10.75 -4.16
C TYR A 20 -12.84 10.90 -5.49
N THR A 21 -13.25 11.85 -6.33
CA THR A 21 -12.52 12.18 -7.56
C THR A 21 -11.11 12.66 -7.24
N ILE A 22 -10.96 13.62 -6.30
CA ILE A 22 -9.64 14.10 -5.86
C ILE A 22 -8.82 12.96 -5.25
N PHE A 23 -9.44 12.13 -4.41
CA PHE A 23 -8.80 10.97 -3.80
C PHE A 23 -8.21 10.04 -4.86
N HIS A 24 -8.99 9.58 -5.85
CA HIS A 24 -8.50 8.67 -6.88
C HIS A 24 -7.48 9.33 -7.82
N LEU A 25 -7.69 10.61 -8.19
CA LEU A 25 -6.72 11.37 -8.99
C LEU A 25 -5.38 11.50 -8.27
N PHE A 26 -5.40 11.69 -6.95
CA PHE A 26 -4.19 11.73 -6.14
C PHE A 26 -3.45 10.38 -6.14
N HIS A 27 -4.16 9.25 -6.09
CA HIS A 27 -3.53 7.93 -6.18
C HIS A 27 -2.91 7.69 -7.55
N ILE A 28 -3.61 8.07 -8.62
CA ILE A 28 -3.09 8.00 -9.99
C ILE A 28 -1.85 8.89 -10.14
N PHE A 29 -1.90 10.11 -9.60
CA PHE A 29 -0.75 11.02 -9.58
C PHE A 29 0.45 10.42 -8.86
N LEU A 30 0.26 9.88 -7.64
CA LEU A 30 1.33 9.23 -6.89
C LEU A 30 1.92 8.03 -7.65
N PHE A 31 1.08 7.23 -8.28
CA PHE A 31 1.53 6.11 -9.11
C PHE A 31 2.42 6.59 -10.28
N ILE A 32 1.94 7.58 -11.04
CA ILE A 32 2.69 8.15 -12.17
C ILE A 32 3.98 8.81 -11.69
N PHE A 33 3.95 9.50 -10.56
CA PHE A 33 5.13 10.13 -9.98
C PHE A 33 6.16 9.08 -9.53
N GLY A 34 5.74 8.02 -8.85
CA GLY A 34 6.62 6.93 -8.43
C GLY A 34 7.23 6.19 -9.64
N TRP A 35 6.45 5.95 -10.68
CA TRP A 35 6.93 5.45 -11.96
C TRP A 35 7.99 6.38 -12.55
N TYR A 36 7.63 7.65 -12.74
CA TYR A 36 8.49 8.63 -13.39
C TYR A 36 9.82 8.76 -12.64
N LYS A 37 9.77 8.90 -11.31
CA LYS A 37 10.96 8.96 -10.45
C LYS A 37 11.86 7.75 -10.64
N GLN A 38 11.29 6.55 -10.70
CA GLN A 38 12.07 5.33 -10.93
C GLN A 38 12.71 5.35 -12.32
N ALA A 39 11.93 5.62 -13.37
CA ALA A 39 12.39 5.62 -14.75
C ALA A 39 13.42 6.71 -15.05
N SER A 40 13.33 7.87 -14.41
CA SER A 40 14.22 9.02 -14.63
C SER A 40 15.52 8.94 -13.82
N THR A 41 15.64 8.04 -12.85
CA THR A 41 16.82 7.95 -11.99
C THR A 41 17.92 7.13 -12.65
N GLY A 42 18.97 7.81 -13.12
CA GLY A 42 20.10 7.19 -13.82
C GLY A 42 20.91 6.18 -12.98
N SER A 43 21.01 6.39 -11.66
CA SER A 43 21.71 5.45 -10.76
C SER A 43 21.00 4.10 -10.63
N LEU A 44 19.73 4.01 -11.04
CA LEU A 44 18.92 2.79 -11.05
C LEU A 44 18.83 2.17 -12.45
N ALA A 45 19.72 2.53 -13.39
CA ALA A 45 19.70 2.06 -14.77
C ALA A 45 19.63 0.51 -14.89
N ALA A 46 20.36 -0.21 -14.04
CA ALA A 46 20.32 -1.68 -14.01
C ALA A 46 18.91 -2.21 -13.67
N LEU A 47 18.25 -1.65 -12.66
CA LEU A 47 16.86 -2.00 -12.34
C LEU A 47 15.89 -1.53 -13.42
N ASN A 48 16.14 -0.39 -14.06
CA ASN A 48 15.30 0.13 -15.14
C ASN A 48 15.35 -0.70 -16.42
N SER A 49 16.34 -1.58 -16.59
CA SER A 49 16.36 -2.59 -17.65
C SER A 49 15.20 -3.59 -17.57
N LEU A 50 14.56 -3.72 -16.39
CA LEU A 50 13.39 -4.55 -16.17
C LEU A 50 12.07 -3.85 -16.58
N HIS A 51 12.15 -2.58 -16.97
CA HIS A 51 11.04 -1.77 -17.51
C HIS A 51 9.78 -1.80 -16.64
N PHE A 52 8.64 -2.22 -17.22
CA PHE A 52 7.31 -2.12 -16.64
C PHE A 52 7.20 -2.78 -15.27
N SER A 53 7.85 -3.94 -15.05
CA SER A 53 7.70 -4.62 -13.77
C SER A 53 8.29 -3.80 -12.61
N VAL A 54 9.40 -3.09 -12.82
CA VAL A 54 9.97 -2.22 -11.77
C VAL A 54 9.18 -0.92 -11.67
N TRP A 55 8.77 -0.32 -12.79
CA TRP A 55 8.04 0.95 -12.74
C TRP A 55 6.67 0.82 -12.05
N PHE A 56 5.93 -0.25 -12.35
CA PHE A 56 4.65 -0.53 -11.69
C PHE A 56 4.82 -0.84 -10.20
N SER A 57 5.82 -1.64 -9.81
CA SER A 57 6.01 -1.98 -8.39
C SER A 57 6.36 -0.75 -7.55
N ARG A 58 7.16 0.18 -8.09
CA ARG A 58 7.56 1.42 -7.42
C ARG A 58 6.44 2.45 -7.36
N GLY A 59 5.71 2.62 -8.47
CA GLY A 59 4.50 3.45 -8.50
C GLY A 59 3.48 2.99 -7.47
N ALA A 60 3.14 1.70 -7.49
CA ALA A 60 2.16 1.13 -6.55
C ALA A 60 2.64 1.16 -5.09
N GLY A 61 3.94 0.94 -4.85
CA GLY A 61 4.53 1.03 -3.50
C GLY A 61 4.42 2.42 -2.88
N LEU A 62 4.56 3.49 -3.68
CA LEU A 62 4.37 4.86 -3.19
C LEU A 62 2.91 5.12 -2.81
N VAL A 63 1.96 4.63 -3.62
CA VAL A 63 0.53 4.74 -3.31
C VAL A 63 0.18 3.98 -2.04
N LEU A 64 0.67 2.74 -1.90
CA LEU A 64 0.47 1.91 -0.71
C LEU A 64 1.01 2.57 0.57
N SER A 65 2.15 3.25 0.48
CA SER A 65 2.72 3.97 1.62
C SER A 65 1.77 5.02 2.17
N VAL A 66 1.03 5.70 1.29
CA VAL A 66 0.01 6.68 1.67
C VAL A 66 -1.27 5.99 2.14
N ASP A 67 -1.73 4.95 1.46
CA ASP A 67 -2.92 4.19 1.88
C ASP A 67 -2.78 3.59 3.28
N ILE A 68 -1.59 3.09 3.65
CA ILE A 68 -1.30 2.57 4.99
C ILE A 68 -1.34 3.67 6.07
N LEU A 69 -1.01 4.91 5.73
CA LEU A 69 -1.25 6.04 6.63
C LEU A 69 -2.75 6.35 6.72
N LEU A 70 -3.41 6.45 5.56
CA LEU A 70 -4.81 6.86 5.46
C LEU A 70 -5.79 5.84 6.04
N ILE A 71 -5.43 4.56 6.13
CA ILE A 71 -6.33 3.51 6.65
C ILE A 71 -6.55 3.63 8.17
N LEU A 72 -5.55 4.17 8.89
CA LEU A 72 -5.57 4.32 10.35
C LEU A 72 -6.28 5.61 10.79
N LEU A 73 -6.07 6.71 10.07
CA LEU A 73 -6.67 8.02 10.37
C LEU A 73 -8.19 7.99 10.66
N PRO A 74 -9.05 7.31 9.85
CA PRO A 74 -10.49 7.24 10.12
C PRO A 74 -10.87 6.45 11.38
N MET A 75 -9.94 5.68 11.93
CA MET A 75 -10.14 4.89 13.15
C MET A 75 -9.66 5.63 14.42
N CYS A 76 -8.87 6.70 14.26
CA CYS A 76 -8.44 7.58 15.35
C CYS A 76 -9.58 8.53 15.80
N ARG A 77 -10.60 7.99 16.48
CA ARG A 77 -11.84 8.72 16.83
C ARG A 77 -11.61 10.03 17.60
N ASN A 78 -10.62 10.06 18.50
CA ASN A 78 -10.28 11.27 19.27
C ASN A 78 -9.70 12.37 18.37
N LEU A 79 -8.84 12.01 17.42
CA LEU A 79 -8.29 12.94 16.43
C LEU A 79 -9.39 13.49 15.52
N LEU A 80 -10.28 12.61 15.04
CA LEU A 80 -11.41 13.02 14.20
C LEU A 80 -12.34 14.01 14.89
N ARG A 81 -12.55 13.87 16.21
CA ARG A 81 -13.36 14.81 17.00
C ARG A 81 -12.78 16.24 16.96
N ILE A 82 -11.45 16.38 16.91
CA ILE A 82 -10.75 17.67 16.84
C ILE A 82 -10.79 18.24 15.41
N ILE A 83 -10.58 17.40 14.40
CA ILE A 83 -10.46 17.84 13.00
C ILE A 83 -11.81 18.18 12.36
N ARG A 84 -12.86 17.40 12.65
CA ARG A 84 -14.20 17.53 12.05
C ARG A 84 -14.75 18.97 12.04
N PRO A 85 -14.74 19.74 13.13
CA PRO A 85 -15.27 21.11 13.12
C PRO A 85 -14.43 22.08 12.28
N ARG A 86 -13.14 21.79 12.07
CA ARG A 86 -12.21 22.65 11.31
C ARG A 86 -12.25 22.40 9.81
N ILE A 87 -12.51 21.16 9.37
CA ILE A 87 -12.50 20.78 7.95
C ILE A 87 -13.88 20.29 7.53
N ARG A 88 -14.82 21.23 7.37
CA ARG A 88 -16.23 20.93 7.04
C ARG A 88 -16.46 20.51 5.58
N TRP A 89 -15.45 20.52 4.72
CA TRP A 89 -15.56 20.05 3.34
C TRP A 89 -15.24 18.55 3.19
N LEU A 90 -14.54 17.94 4.15
CA LEU A 90 -14.14 16.53 4.08
C LEU A 90 -15.19 15.64 4.77
N PRO A 91 -15.68 14.55 4.16
CA PRO A 91 -16.82 13.76 4.70
C PRO A 91 -16.43 12.89 5.92
N LEU A 92 -15.93 13.53 6.99
CA LEU A 92 -15.45 12.92 8.23
C LEU A 92 -16.54 12.32 9.12
N ASP A 93 -17.81 12.49 8.76
CA ASP A 93 -18.94 11.89 9.46
C ASP A 93 -19.11 10.40 9.11
N GLU A 94 -18.64 9.99 7.93
CA GLU A 94 -18.67 8.60 7.45
C GLU A 94 -17.26 7.98 7.49
N SER A 95 -16.51 8.15 8.59
CA SER A 95 -15.11 7.71 8.68
C SER A 95 -14.92 6.21 8.42
N GLN A 96 -15.84 5.36 8.88
CA GLN A 96 -15.82 3.92 8.59
C GLN A 96 -16.06 3.62 7.11
N TRP A 97 -16.87 4.43 6.42
CA TRP A 97 -17.04 4.29 4.97
C TRP A 97 -15.73 4.65 4.26
N PHE A 98 -15.07 5.73 4.69
CA PHE A 98 -13.79 6.15 4.11
C PHE A 98 -12.71 5.09 4.31
N HIS A 99 -12.59 4.52 5.52
CA HIS A 99 -11.71 3.40 5.80
C HIS A 99 -11.92 2.22 4.83
N ARG A 100 -13.17 1.88 4.50
CA ARG A 100 -13.43 0.80 3.52
C ARG A 100 -12.94 1.16 2.11
N GLN A 101 -13.01 2.41 1.68
CA GLN A 101 -12.44 2.76 0.36
C GLN A 101 -10.93 2.75 0.35
N VAL A 102 -10.30 3.23 1.42
CA VAL A 102 -8.85 3.10 1.56
C VAL A 102 -8.48 1.63 1.56
N ALA A 103 -9.27 0.75 2.20
CA ALA A 103 -9.04 -0.70 2.14
C ALA A 103 -9.18 -1.25 0.71
N TYR A 104 -10.17 -0.79 -0.08
CA TYR A 104 -10.32 -1.22 -1.48
C TYR A 104 -9.19 -0.69 -2.38
N SER A 105 -8.75 0.56 -2.19
CA SER A 105 -7.58 1.13 -2.84
C SER A 105 -6.33 0.33 -2.51
N LEU A 106 -6.10 0.06 -1.22
CA LEU A 106 -4.98 -0.72 -0.73
C LEU A 106 -4.98 -2.12 -1.34
N LEU A 107 -6.12 -2.80 -1.45
CA LEU A 107 -6.22 -4.11 -2.11
C LEU A 107 -5.85 -4.04 -3.60
N LEU A 108 -6.35 -3.03 -4.32
CA LEU A 108 -6.02 -2.81 -5.73
C LEU A 108 -4.51 -2.62 -5.92
N TRP A 109 -3.93 -1.68 -5.19
CA TRP A 109 -2.51 -1.34 -5.32
C TRP A 109 -1.60 -2.44 -4.80
N THR A 110 -2.01 -3.21 -3.78
CA THR A 110 -1.28 -4.42 -3.36
C THR A 110 -1.27 -5.45 -4.48
N THR A 111 -2.39 -5.64 -5.18
CA THR A 111 -2.45 -6.59 -6.32
C THR A 111 -1.50 -6.16 -7.44
N VAL A 112 -1.49 -4.88 -7.78
CA VAL A 112 -0.55 -4.31 -8.78
C VAL A 112 0.91 -4.44 -8.32
N HIS A 113 1.20 -4.07 -7.07
CA HIS A 113 2.54 -4.11 -6.50
C HIS A 113 3.12 -5.52 -6.46
N VAL A 114 2.34 -6.49 -5.95
CA VAL A 114 2.77 -7.88 -5.79
C VAL A 114 2.95 -8.55 -7.14
N SER A 115 1.98 -8.42 -8.06
CA SER A 115 2.10 -9.01 -9.39
C SER A 115 3.34 -8.45 -10.13
N ALA A 116 3.60 -7.15 -10.03
CA ALA A 116 4.80 -6.53 -10.56
C ALA A 116 6.09 -7.05 -9.89
N HIS A 117 6.08 -7.29 -8.57
CA HIS A 117 7.22 -7.89 -7.86
C HIS A 117 7.50 -9.34 -8.28
N TYR A 118 6.48 -10.17 -8.47
CA TYR A 118 6.66 -11.54 -8.96
C TYR A 118 7.30 -11.56 -10.35
N VAL A 119 6.85 -10.68 -11.26
CA VAL A 119 7.47 -10.52 -12.59
C VAL A 119 8.90 -9.97 -12.46
N ASN A 120 9.14 -9.02 -11.54
CA ASN A 120 10.49 -8.50 -11.28
C ASN A 120 11.45 -9.60 -10.86
N PHE A 121 11.07 -10.44 -9.89
CA PHE A 121 11.97 -11.46 -9.36
C PHE A 121 12.36 -12.48 -10.42
N PHE A 122 11.41 -12.88 -11.27
CA PHE A 122 11.70 -13.71 -12.44
C PHE A 122 12.64 -13.02 -13.44
N ASN A 123 12.39 -11.74 -13.74
CA ASN A 123 13.23 -11.00 -14.68
C ASN A 123 14.64 -10.70 -14.13
N VAL A 124 14.78 -10.50 -12.81
CA VAL A 124 16.10 -10.32 -12.14
C VAL A 124 16.94 -11.59 -12.30
N GLU A 125 16.36 -12.76 -12.07
CA GLU A 125 17.04 -14.04 -12.26
C GLU A 125 17.44 -14.23 -13.73
N ARG A 126 16.52 -13.97 -14.67
CA ARG A 126 16.76 -14.13 -16.10
C ARG A 126 17.82 -13.18 -16.66
N SER A 127 17.81 -11.92 -16.22
CA SER A 127 18.72 -10.87 -16.70
C SER A 127 20.07 -10.90 -15.98
N LEU A 128 20.22 -11.69 -14.91
CA LEU A 128 21.39 -11.75 -14.05
C LEU A 128 21.83 -10.37 -13.52
N VAL A 129 20.89 -9.42 -13.43
CA VAL A 129 21.11 -8.12 -12.76
C VAL A 129 21.56 -8.34 -11.32
N ARG A 130 21.15 -9.46 -10.71
CA ARG A 130 21.67 -9.98 -9.44
C ARG A 130 21.89 -11.48 -9.55
N ALA A 131 22.98 -11.97 -8.96
CA ALA A 131 23.27 -13.39 -8.84
C ALA A 131 22.45 -14.04 -7.71
N GLU A 132 21.13 -13.89 -7.77
CA GLU A 132 20.16 -14.49 -6.83
C GLU A 132 19.03 -15.12 -7.63
N ALA A 133 18.64 -16.36 -7.28
CA ALA A 133 17.47 -16.99 -7.87
C ALA A 133 16.19 -16.31 -7.38
N ALA A 134 15.13 -16.30 -8.20
CA ALA A 134 13.87 -15.66 -7.83
C ALA A 134 13.31 -16.23 -6.52
N VAL A 135 13.44 -17.54 -6.31
CA VAL A 135 13.00 -18.22 -5.06
C VAL A 135 13.77 -17.70 -3.85
N GLN A 136 15.08 -17.45 -3.99
CA GLN A 136 15.86 -16.85 -2.91
C GLN A 136 15.33 -15.46 -2.59
N ILE A 137 15.09 -14.63 -3.62
CA ILE A 137 14.53 -13.28 -3.42
C ILE A 137 13.19 -13.31 -2.67
N HIS A 138 12.31 -14.28 -2.92
CA HIS A 138 11.01 -14.39 -2.24
C HIS A 138 11.13 -14.74 -0.76
N TYR A 139 12.10 -15.59 -0.38
CA TYR A 139 12.11 -16.23 0.95
C TYR A 139 13.33 -15.93 1.82
N THR A 140 14.34 -15.24 1.30
CA THR A 140 15.52 -14.83 2.09
C THR A 140 15.65 -13.32 2.22
N GLN A 141 15.10 -12.55 1.28
CA GLN A 141 15.15 -11.09 1.33
C GLN A 141 14.05 -10.53 2.24
N ALA A 142 14.39 -9.48 3.00
CA ALA A 142 13.46 -8.84 3.94
C ALA A 142 12.14 -8.44 3.27
N GLY A 143 12.19 -7.83 2.08
CA GLY A 143 11.00 -7.44 1.33
C GLY A 143 10.14 -8.64 0.89
N GLY A 144 10.76 -9.74 0.48
CA GLY A 144 10.06 -10.97 0.12
C GLY A 144 9.32 -11.57 1.33
N ILE A 145 10.04 -11.83 2.42
CA ILE A 145 9.48 -12.45 3.63
C ILE A 145 8.34 -11.60 4.22
N THR A 146 8.61 -10.32 4.48
CA THR A 146 7.61 -9.41 5.07
C THR A 146 6.42 -9.19 4.13
N GLY A 147 6.64 -9.18 2.80
CA GLY A 147 5.57 -9.13 1.80
C GLY A 147 4.58 -10.29 1.93
N HIS A 148 5.07 -11.53 2.04
CA HIS A 148 4.21 -12.69 2.22
C HIS A 148 3.47 -12.67 3.57
N VAL A 149 4.13 -12.24 4.65
CA VAL A 149 3.48 -12.07 5.96
C VAL A 149 2.32 -11.06 5.87
N MET A 150 2.55 -9.91 5.23
CA MET A 150 1.51 -8.90 5.01
C MET A 150 0.37 -9.45 4.15
N LEU A 151 0.66 -10.20 3.09
CA LEU A 151 -0.37 -10.80 2.24
C LEU A 151 -1.24 -11.81 2.97
N LEU A 152 -0.66 -12.65 3.82
CA LEU A 152 -1.42 -13.58 4.64
C LEU A 152 -2.33 -12.82 5.63
N CYS A 153 -1.79 -11.79 6.29
CA CYS A 153 -2.57 -10.94 7.19
C CYS A 153 -3.74 -10.27 6.45
N MET A 154 -3.46 -9.70 5.27
CA MET A 154 -4.48 -9.08 4.42
C MET A 154 -5.55 -10.08 3.99
N LEU A 155 -5.17 -11.26 3.50
CA LEU A 155 -6.13 -12.29 3.09
C LEU A 155 -7.11 -12.62 4.22
N LEU A 156 -6.61 -12.84 5.43
CA LEU A 156 -7.43 -13.15 6.60
C LEU A 156 -8.32 -11.97 7.02
N MET A 157 -7.76 -10.75 7.08
CA MET A 157 -8.51 -9.54 7.44
C MET A 157 -9.62 -9.21 6.43
N PHE A 158 -9.33 -9.24 5.13
CA PHE A 158 -10.29 -8.89 4.09
C PHE A 158 -11.41 -9.92 3.98
N THR A 159 -11.07 -11.21 4.12
CA THR A 159 -12.06 -12.29 4.08
C THR A 159 -13.07 -12.14 5.21
N THR A 160 -12.61 -12.00 6.46
CA THR A 160 -13.52 -11.88 7.60
C THR A 160 -14.24 -10.53 7.68
N ALA A 161 -13.65 -9.45 7.13
CA ALA A 161 -14.28 -8.14 7.04
C ALA A 161 -15.41 -8.07 5.99
N HIS A 162 -15.54 -9.08 5.13
CA HIS A 162 -16.64 -9.17 4.19
C HIS A 162 -17.99 -9.15 4.91
N ALA A 163 -18.96 -8.39 4.37
CA ALA A 163 -20.20 -8.06 5.08
C ALA A 163 -20.98 -9.30 5.57
N LYS A 164 -21.07 -10.34 4.74
CA LYS A 164 -21.74 -11.60 5.11
C LYS A 164 -21.05 -12.30 6.29
N ILE A 165 -19.73 -12.42 6.25
CA ILE A 165 -18.95 -13.15 7.27
C ILE A 165 -18.99 -12.37 8.59
N ARG A 166 -18.76 -11.05 8.56
CA ARG A 166 -18.82 -10.20 9.76
C ARG A 166 -20.21 -10.20 10.43
N GLN A 167 -21.28 -10.31 9.64
CA GLN A 167 -22.65 -10.40 10.17
C GLN A 167 -22.94 -11.77 10.81
N GLN A 168 -22.32 -12.84 10.31
CA GLN A 168 -22.49 -14.20 10.84
C GLN A 168 -21.61 -14.46 12.06
N SER A 169 -20.38 -13.91 12.09
CA SER A 169 -19.46 -14.05 13.21
C SER A 169 -18.64 -12.78 13.40
N TYR A 170 -19.13 -11.91 14.28
CA TYR A 170 -18.45 -10.66 14.60
C TYR A 170 -17.14 -10.89 15.35
N GLU A 171 -17.08 -11.88 16.25
CA GLU A 171 -15.86 -12.24 16.98
C GLU A 171 -14.72 -12.62 16.02
N THR A 172 -15.01 -13.48 15.03
CA THR A 172 -14.01 -13.87 14.03
C THR A 172 -13.48 -12.65 13.28
N PHE A 173 -14.37 -11.74 12.85
CA PHE A 173 -13.95 -10.47 12.27
C PHE A 173 -13.05 -9.70 13.22
N TRP A 174 -13.47 -9.51 14.47
CA TRP A 174 -12.76 -8.68 15.44
C TRP A 174 -11.36 -9.22 15.74
N TYR A 175 -11.22 -10.52 16.04
CA TYR A 175 -9.92 -11.13 16.33
C TYR A 175 -9.00 -11.11 15.11
N THR A 176 -9.47 -11.46 13.92
CA THR A 176 -8.58 -11.43 12.75
C THR A 176 -8.28 -10.01 12.28
N HIS A 177 -9.14 -9.01 12.54
CA HIS A 177 -8.82 -7.63 12.21
C HIS A 177 -7.61 -7.10 13.00
N HIS A 178 -7.33 -7.63 14.20
CA HIS A 178 -6.12 -7.29 14.97
C HIS A 178 -4.80 -7.73 14.29
N LEU A 179 -4.87 -8.54 13.22
CA LEU A 179 -3.73 -8.80 12.35
C LEU A 179 -3.18 -7.52 11.69
N PHE A 180 -3.85 -6.36 11.83
CA PHE A 180 -3.25 -5.06 11.52
C PHE A 180 -1.93 -4.84 12.29
N ILE A 181 -1.76 -5.41 13.49
CA ILE A 181 -0.53 -5.28 14.29
C ILE A 181 0.66 -5.96 13.60
N PRO A 182 0.65 -7.28 13.34
CA PRO A 182 1.73 -7.93 12.59
C PRO A 182 1.88 -7.37 11.16
N PHE A 183 0.78 -6.96 10.52
CA PHE A 183 0.85 -6.28 9.22
C PHE A 183 1.68 -4.99 9.28
N LEU A 184 1.42 -4.10 10.25
CA LEU A 184 2.15 -2.84 10.39
C LEU A 184 3.61 -3.06 10.81
N LEU A 185 3.90 -4.07 11.65
CA LEU A 185 5.27 -4.45 12.01
C LEU A 185 6.06 -4.98 10.79
N ALA A 186 5.42 -5.81 9.98
CA ALA A 186 6.00 -6.30 8.73
C ALA A 186 6.20 -5.14 7.73
N MET A 187 5.24 -4.21 7.63
CA MET A 187 5.38 -3.03 6.78
C MET A 187 6.56 -2.15 7.21
N TYR A 188 6.73 -1.90 8.51
CA TYR A 188 7.84 -1.11 9.05
C TYR A 188 9.21 -1.69 8.65
N THR A 189 9.31 -3.02 8.58
CA THR A 189 10.54 -3.71 8.21
C THR A 189 10.64 -4.04 6.72
N HIS A 190 9.60 -3.78 5.91
CA HIS A 190 9.51 -4.23 4.52
C HIS A 190 10.59 -3.66 3.60
N ALA A 191 10.92 -2.37 3.76
CA ALA A 191 11.92 -1.67 2.96
C ALA A 191 13.36 -1.77 3.53
N THR A 192 13.57 -2.43 4.68
CA THR A 192 14.87 -2.44 5.38
C THR A 192 15.95 -3.21 4.64
N GLY A 193 15.61 -4.08 3.69
CA GLY A 193 16.57 -4.88 2.93
C GLY A 193 17.39 -4.11 1.90
N CYS A 194 17.22 -2.79 1.77
CA CYS A 194 17.91 -1.98 0.75
C CYS A 194 17.81 -2.61 -0.65
N PHE A 195 16.64 -3.17 -0.99
CA PHE A 195 16.52 -3.97 -2.20
C PHE A 195 16.61 -3.10 -3.45
N VAL A 196 16.07 -1.88 -3.43
CA VAL A 196 16.22 -0.90 -4.50
C VAL A 196 17.39 0.01 -4.11
N ARG A 197 18.49 -0.12 -4.85
CA ARG A 197 19.76 0.54 -4.56
C ARG A 197 20.60 0.69 -5.82
N ASP A 198 21.59 1.57 -5.78
CA ASP A 198 22.56 1.82 -6.83
C ASP A 198 23.89 1.04 -6.66
N SER A 199 24.05 0.31 -5.55
CA SER A 199 25.23 -0.51 -5.24
C SER A 199 25.01 -2.01 -5.50
N VAL A 200 26.12 -2.74 -5.69
CA VAL A 200 26.10 -4.21 -5.88
C VAL A 200 25.61 -4.92 -4.60
N ALA A 201 26.23 -4.62 -3.45
CA ALA A 201 25.88 -5.20 -2.16
C ALA A 201 24.84 -4.35 -1.42
N PRO A 202 23.92 -4.95 -0.64
CA PRO A 202 22.98 -4.22 0.21
C PRO A 202 23.69 -3.58 1.40
N TYR A 203 23.15 -2.47 1.88
CA TYR A 203 23.58 -1.83 3.14
C TYR A 203 22.65 -2.23 4.29
N SER A 204 23.24 -2.41 5.48
CA SER A 204 22.47 -2.59 6.71
C SER A 204 21.68 -1.32 7.05
N PRO A 205 20.44 -1.42 7.57
CA PRO A 205 19.70 -0.27 8.11
C PRO A 205 20.47 0.54 9.17
N PHE A 206 21.44 -0.08 9.84
CA PHE A 206 22.29 0.56 10.85
C PHE A 206 23.57 1.18 10.28
N ALA A 207 23.79 1.13 8.96
CA ALA A 207 24.99 1.65 8.30
C ALA A 207 25.00 3.18 8.11
N GLY A 208 24.03 3.91 8.69
CA GLY A 208 23.96 5.36 8.63
C GLY A 208 23.95 5.89 7.20
N GLN A 209 24.92 6.74 6.84
CA GLN A 209 25.01 7.33 5.49
C GLN A 209 25.11 6.29 4.37
N GLY A 210 25.71 5.12 4.63
CA GLY A 210 25.75 4.04 3.63
C GLY A 210 24.36 3.56 3.24
N PHE A 211 23.44 3.47 4.19
CA PHE A 211 22.05 3.11 3.91
C PHE A 211 21.29 4.27 3.25
N TRP A 212 21.31 5.45 3.87
CA TRP A 212 20.50 6.60 3.40
C TRP A 212 20.99 7.20 2.07
N GLY A 213 22.25 7.00 1.71
CA GLY A 213 22.83 7.47 0.45
C GLY A 213 22.60 6.53 -0.73
N HIS A 214 22.46 5.23 -0.49
CA HIS A 214 22.44 4.21 -1.56
C HIS A 214 21.13 3.42 -1.64
N CYS A 215 20.37 3.34 -0.56
CA CYS A 215 19.06 2.68 -0.55
C CYS A 215 18.00 3.66 -1.03
N LEU A 216 17.60 3.52 -2.29
CA LEU A 216 16.64 4.38 -2.99
C LEU A 216 15.23 3.78 -2.98
N GLY A 217 15.00 2.82 -2.08
CA GLY A 217 13.80 2.01 -1.87
C GLY A 217 12.73 2.69 -1.07
#